data_AF-A0A9X8E9Q6-F1
#
_entry.id   AF-A0A9X8E9Q6-F1
#
_cell.length_a   1.000
_cell.length_b   1.000
_cell.length_c   1.000
_cell.angle_alpha   90.00
_cell.angle_beta   90.00
_cell.angle_gamma   90.00
#
_symmetry.space_group_name_H-M   'P 1'
#
loop_
_entity.id
_entity.type
_entity.pdbx_description
1 polymer ?
#
loop_
_entity_poly.entity_id
_entity_poly.type
_entity_poly.pdbx_seq_one_letter_code
_entity_poly.pdbx_strand_id
1 'polypeptide(L)'
;MTKTLKYLVIGDGRIGDVEVEDDQRVYELKKMIRDHHDYSIDAKDIRFYLAKTKDGKWLTTEDDKVKMVTINRFVHQSIKDMMRSGNLMAIARLLNDPIFGFPSDSAAGEIHMLVDVPRLRATSYVVNRLRYPVTEYMTLYPPALVLFWKDLRADQTVVEANAVVELPEGTYLLGYPALGSKVYIRPCYPPLWKLCWEIIHDPKSPHLVILGNPGIGKTFFGFFILLQLARENKTVVYESGMWMCRYLLSGDTVVEGTQDDFFEVLNQPTTYYIVDGVTPPKFQAKIILLTQSKCEVWCPFYRYKCERRYMPVWTWDEISTCHKLLYPDLDMNVVTDCFRRWGGIPQYVLAYALRDTHQAFLETALGIVKCHWLTNAVKELDI
;
A
#
# COMPACT_ATOMS: atom_id res chain seq x y z
N MET A 1 -17.14 30.06 -4.52
CA MET A 1 -17.20 30.79 -3.23
C MET A 1 -15.79 30.82 -2.70
N THR A 2 -15.33 31.99 -2.23
CA THR A 2 -13.99 32.13 -1.63
C THR A 2 -14.07 31.86 -0.14
N LYS A 3 -13.01 31.28 0.43
CA LYS A 3 -12.85 31.09 1.87
C LYS A 3 -11.39 31.21 2.26
N THR A 4 -11.15 31.57 3.51
CA THR A 4 -9.80 31.66 4.08
C THR A 4 -9.51 30.41 4.89
N LEU A 5 -8.45 29.69 4.51
CA LEU A 5 -7.96 28.54 5.27
C LEU A 5 -6.69 28.93 6.01
N LYS A 6 -6.61 28.54 7.29
CA LYS A 6 -5.40 28.68 8.10
C LYS A 6 -4.60 27.40 8.17
N TYR A 7 -3.28 27.52 8.17
CA TYR A 7 -2.37 26.39 8.23
C TYR A 7 -1.25 26.61 9.25
N LEU A 8 -0.72 25.49 9.75
CA LEU A 8 0.48 25.44 10.60
C LEU A 8 1.57 24.67 9.86
N VAL A 9 2.70 25.31 9.60
CA VAL A 9 3.91 24.67 9.06
C VAL A 9 4.62 23.93 10.19
N ILE A 10 4.75 22.61 10.07
CA ILE A 10 5.27 21.76 11.15
C ILE A 10 6.77 21.96 11.35
N GLY A 11 7.53 22.10 10.26
CA GLY A 11 8.99 22.18 10.29
C GLY A 11 9.54 23.40 11.03
N ASP A 12 8.81 24.53 11.01
CA ASP A 12 9.27 25.77 11.60
C ASP A 12 8.19 26.54 12.40
N GLY A 13 7.03 25.93 12.62
CA GLY A 13 5.97 26.46 13.46
C GLY A 13 5.32 27.75 12.95
N ARG A 14 5.50 28.12 11.68
CA ARG A 14 4.79 29.28 11.12
C ARG A 14 3.30 28.99 11.00
N ILE A 15 2.48 29.99 11.33
CA ILE A 15 1.05 29.98 11.04
C ILE A 15 0.82 30.99 9.93
N GLY A 16 0.03 30.60 8.93
CA GLY A 16 -0.40 31.48 7.87
C GLY A 16 -1.84 31.22 7.48
N ASP A 17 -2.33 32.04 6.58
CA ASP A 17 -3.63 31.92 5.96
C ASP A 17 -3.50 32.02 4.44
N VAL A 18 -4.49 31.49 3.74
CA VAL A 18 -4.57 31.48 2.29
C VAL A 18 -6.03 31.55 1.87
N GLU A 19 -6.33 32.46 0.96
CA GLU A 19 -7.64 32.54 0.32
C GLU A 19 -7.71 31.53 -0.82
N VAL A 20 -8.76 30.73 -0.83
CA VAL A 20 -9.00 29.67 -1.80
C VAL A 20 -10.41 29.74 -2.36
N GLU A 21 -10.58 29.20 -3.54
CA GLU A 21 -11.90 28.98 -4.16
C GLU A 21 -12.30 27.51 -4.00
N ASP A 22 -13.60 27.28 -3.78
CA ASP A 22 -14.17 25.94 -3.56
C ASP A 22 -13.86 24.90 -4.66
N ASP A 23 -13.73 25.34 -5.91
CA ASP A 23 -13.48 24.51 -7.08
C ASP A 23 -11.99 24.31 -7.40
N GLN A 24 -11.08 24.91 -6.61
CA GLN A 24 -9.67 24.60 -6.68
C GLN A 24 -9.39 23.21 -6.11
N ARG A 25 -8.33 22.55 -6.57
CA ARG A 25 -7.88 21.28 -5.97
C ARG A 25 -6.83 21.56 -4.90
N VAL A 26 -6.57 20.54 -4.10
CA VAL A 26 -5.49 20.55 -3.12
C VAL A 26 -4.14 20.87 -3.76
N TYR A 27 -3.92 20.50 -5.03
CA TYR A 27 -2.69 20.86 -5.74
C TYR A 27 -2.47 22.36 -5.89
N GLU A 28 -3.51 23.10 -6.28
CA GLU A 28 -3.46 24.56 -6.43
C GLU A 28 -3.20 25.22 -5.07
N LEU A 29 -3.86 24.73 -4.01
CA LEU A 29 -3.60 25.17 -2.64
C LEU A 29 -2.14 24.92 -2.21
N LYS A 30 -1.58 23.74 -2.54
CA LYS A 30 -0.16 23.43 -2.31
C LYS A 30 0.76 24.40 -3.07
N LYS A 31 0.43 24.74 -4.32
CA LYS A 31 1.18 25.74 -5.10
C LYS A 31 1.14 27.12 -4.45
N MET A 32 -0.04 27.58 -4.02
CA MET A 32 -0.20 28.87 -3.37
C MET A 32 0.69 28.99 -2.13
N ILE A 33 0.65 28.00 -1.23
CA ILE A 33 1.47 28.00 -0.02
C ILE A 33 2.96 27.87 -0.37
N ARG A 34 3.33 27.04 -1.36
CA ARG A 34 4.71 26.96 -1.86
C ARG A 34 5.23 28.31 -2.31
N ASP A 35 4.47 29.00 -3.17
CA ASP A 35 4.86 30.27 -3.77
C ASP A 35 4.87 31.39 -2.71
N HIS A 36 3.93 31.37 -1.76
CA HIS A 36 3.87 32.32 -0.65
C HIS A 36 5.11 32.27 0.27
N HIS A 37 5.69 31.08 0.45
CA HIS A 37 6.89 30.90 1.29
C HIS A 37 8.19 30.73 0.50
N ASP A 38 8.13 30.84 -0.84
CA ASP A 38 9.26 30.61 -1.75
C ASP A 38 9.99 29.28 -1.50
N TYR A 39 9.21 28.20 -1.31
CA TYR A 39 9.81 26.88 -1.13
C TYR A 39 10.40 26.36 -2.45
N SER A 40 11.67 25.95 -2.42
CA SER A 40 12.37 25.37 -3.57
C SER A 40 11.91 23.96 -3.95
N ILE A 41 11.05 23.36 -3.13
CA ILE A 41 10.46 22.04 -3.38
C ILE A 41 9.20 22.15 -4.24
N ASP A 42 8.95 21.13 -5.08
CA ASP A 42 7.70 21.07 -5.83
C ASP A 42 6.50 20.98 -4.85
N ALA A 43 5.43 21.70 -5.19
CA ALA A 43 4.20 21.71 -4.42
C ALA A 43 3.65 20.30 -4.18
N LYS A 44 3.85 19.36 -5.11
CA LYS A 44 3.38 17.97 -4.97
C LYS A 44 4.04 17.24 -3.79
N ASP A 45 5.28 17.58 -3.46
CA ASP A 45 6.08 16.91 -2.43
C ASP A 45 5.83 17.51 -1.04
N ILE A 46 5.16 18.67 -0.97
CA ILE A 46 4.66 19.23 0.29
C ILE A 46 3.43 18.43 0.74
N ARG A 47 3.42 17.94 1.98
CA ARG A 47 2.32 17.12 2.52
C ARG A 47 1.39 17.96 3.37
N PHE A 48 0.09 17.90 3.07
CA PHE A 48 -0.95 18.60 3.81
C PHE A 48 -1.83 17.59 4.53
N TYR A 49 -2.12 17.84 5.80
CA TYR A 49 -2.99 17.01 6.62
C TYR A 49 -4.12 17.86 7.20
N LEU A 50 -5.30 17.27 7.34
CA LEU A 50 -6.38 17.92 8.10
C LEU A 50 -5.97 18.09 9.56
N ALA A 51 -6.08 19.32 10.07
CA ALA A 51 -5.83 19.63 11.47
C ALA A 51 -7.09 19.39 12.34
N LYS A 52 -7.73 18.23 12.16
CA LYS A 52 -8.90 17.81 12.95
C LYS A 52 -8.51 16.81 14.03
N THR A 53 -9.02 17.02 15.23
CA THR A 53 -9.00 16.01 16.28
C THR A 53 -9.93 14.86 15.91
N LYS A 54 -9.79 13.72 16.59
CA LYS A 54 -10.67 12.56 16.42
C LYS A 54 -12.15 12.88 16.68
N ASP A 55 -12.42 13.90 17.48
CA ASP A 55 -13.76 14.37 17.82
C ASP A 55 -14.33 15.34 16.77
N GLY A 56 -13.62 15.55 15.67
CA GLY A 56 -14.03 16.41 14.55
C GLY A 56 -13.77 17.90 14.75
N LYS A 57 -13.11 18.30 15.85
CA LYS A 57 -12.79 19.71 16.13
C LYS A 57 -11.50 20.14 15.46
N TRP A 58 -11.46 21.37 14.94
CA TRP A 58 -10.22 21.96 14.44
C TRP A 58 -9.23 22.22 15.57
N LEU A 59 -7.94 22.16 15.24
CA LEU A 59 -6.92 22.72 16.11
C LEU A 59 -7.10 24.24 16.23
N THR A 60 -6.66 24.81 17.33
CA THR A 60 -6.67 26.27 17.49
C THR A 60 -5.29 26.79 17.86
N THR A 61 -5.04 28.07 17.60
CA THR A 61 -3.80 28.75 18.04
C THR A 61 -3.60 28.71 19.56
N GLU A 62 -4.68 28.54 20.32
CA GLU A 62 -4.64 28.47 21.78
C GLU A 62 -4.25 27.10 22.34
N ASP A 63 -4.31 26.05 21.51
CA ASP A 63 -3.93 24.70 21.91
C ASP A 63 -2.46 24.64 22.34
N ASP A 64 -2.19 24.09 23.53
CA ASP A 64 -0.82 23.93 24.05
C ASP A 64 0.09 23.16 23.09
N LYS A 65 -0.45 22.13 22.44
CA LYS A 65 0.24 21.33 21.41
C LYS A 65 0.63 22.16 20.18
N VAL A 66 -0.15 23.18 19.81
CA VAL A 66 0.18 24.11 18.73
C VAL A 66 1.26 25.07 19.21
N LYS A 67 1.12 25.62 20.42
CA LYS A 67 2.14 26.47 21.06
C LYS A 67 3.50 25.77 21.17
N MET A 68 3.52 24.46 21.44
CA MET A 68 4.75 23.66 21.45
C MET A 68 5.45 23.65 20.08
N VAL A 69 4.71 23.61 18.98
CA VAL A 69 5.29 23.67 17.63
C VAL A 69 5.75 25.09 17.30
N THR A 70 4.92 26.09 17.58
CA THR A 70 5.16 27.50 17.21
C THR A 70 6.24 28.18 18.06
N ILE A 71 6.46 27.74 19.30
CA ILE A 71 7.46 28.31 20.22
C ILE A 71 8.67 27.38 20.33
N ASN A 72 8.44 26.11 20.66
CA ASN A 72 9.51 25.18 21.06
C ASN A 72 10.02 24.31 19.90
N ARG A 73 9.43 24.43 18.70
CA ARG A 73 9.67 23.53 17.56
C ARG A 73 9.48 22.05 17.91
N PHE A 74 8.67 21.78 18.93
CA PHE A 74 8.42 20.44 19.43
C PHE A 74 7.06 19.94 18.91
N VAL A 75 7.08 18.85 18.14
CA VAL A 75 5.87 18.24 17.59
C VAL A 75 5.32 17.21 18.57
N HIS A 76 4.26 17.57 19.27
CA HIS A 76 3.56 16.69 20.21
C HIS A 76 2.98 15.44 19.50
N GLN A 77 2.88 14.32 20.22
CA GLN A 77 2.43 13.04 19.65
C GLN A 77 1.04 13.12 18.99
N SER A 78 0.12 13.91 19.56
CA SER A 78 -1.22 14.08 18.96
C SER A 78 -1.19 14.77 17.59
N ILE A 79 -0.24 15.67 17.34
CA ILE A 79 -0.03 16.27 16.01
C ILE A 79 0.59 15.23 15.07
N LYS A 80 1.57 14.44 15.54
CA LYS A 80 2.13 13.33 14.76
C LYS A 80 1.05 12.31 14.36
N ASP A 81 0.10 12.03 15.24
CA ASP A 81 -1.02 11.14 14.96
C ASP A 81 -1.99 11.73 13.92
N MET A 82 -2.16 13.06 13.88
CA MET A 82 -2.90 13.74 12.82
C MET A 82 -2.17 13.66 11.48
N MET A 83 -0.83 13.64 11.48
CA MET A 83 -0.01 13.55 10.26
C MET A 83 0.14 12.13 9.70
N ARG A 84 -0.81 11.23 9.98
CA ARG A 84 -0.88 9.88 9.38
C ARG A 84 -1.67 9.91 8.08
N SER A 85 -1.45 8.93 7.20
CA SER A 85 -1.99 8.87 5.84
C SER A 85 -3.52 9.04 5.76
N GLY A 86 -4.27 8.62 6.78
CA GLY A 86 -5.73 8.79 6.84
C GLY A 86 -6.22 10.25 6.79
N ASN A 87 -5.39 11.20 7.21
CA ASN A 87 -5.72 12.63 7.19
C ASN A 87 -5.01 13.40 6.07
N LEU A 88 -4.21 12.71 5.25
CA LEU A 88 -3.49 13.33 4.16
C LEU A 88 -4.47 13.85 3.10
N MET A 89 -4.29 15.10 2.70
CA MET A 89 -5.10 15.73 1.67
C MET A 89 -4.61 15.31 0.28
N ALA A 90 -5.40 14.46 -0.38
CA ALA A 90 -5.11 13.98 -1.72
C ALA A 90 -5.06 15.13 -2.74
N ILE A 91 -3.95 15.22 -3.47
CA ILE A 91 -3.62 16.30 -4.43
C ILE A 91 -4.70 16.59 -5.47
N ALA A 92 -5.46 15.57 -5.88
CA ALA A 92 -6.46 15.66 -6.94
C ALA A 92 -7.87 16.04 -6.44
N ARG A 93 -8.11 16.07 -5.12
CA ARG A 93 -9.43 16.40 -4.57
C ARG A 93 -9.71 17.90 -4.62
N LEU A 94 -10.98 18.25 -4.83
CA LEU A 94 -11.48 19.62 -4.75
C LEU A 94 -11.57 20.08 -3.30
N LEU A 95 -11.32 21.35 -3.03
CA LEU A 95 -11.37 21.89 -1.66
C LEU A 95 -12.78 21.89 -1.06
N ASN A 96 -13.83 21.90 -1.90
CA ASN A 96 -15.21 21.73 -1.47
C ASN A 96 -15.64 20.28 -1.22
N ASP A 97 -14.74 19.29 -1.35
CA ASP A 97 -15.06 17.91 -1.04
C ASP A 97 -15.53 17.81 0.43
N PRO A 98 -16.75 17.29 0.70
CA PRO A 98 -17.30 17.19 2.05
C PRO A 98 -16.39 16.46 3.03
N ILE A 99 -15.47 15.61 2.54
CA ILE A 99 -14.51 14.91 3.39
C ILE A 99 -13.58 15.83 4.16
N PHE A 100 -13.26 17.01 3.60
CA PHE A 100 -12.45 18.00 4.31
C PHE A 100 -13.29 18.73 5.36
N GLY A 101 -14.56 18.97 5.04
CA GLY A 101 -15.50 19.67 5.90
C GLY A 101 -14.97 21.04 6.33
N PHE A 102 -14.30 21.75 5.41
CA PHE A 102 -13.82 23.11 5.65
C PHE A 102 -15.00 24.05 5.90
N PRO A 103 -14.91 24.94 6.91
CA PRO A 103 -15.99 25.85 7.23
C PRO A 103 -16.18 26.87 6.12
N SER A 104 -17.42 27.36 5.96
CA SER A 104 -17.71 28.50 5.09
C SER A 104 -17.24 29.82 5.70
N ASP A 105 -17.31 29.94 7.03
CA ASP A 105 -16.76 31.03 7.83
C ASP A 105 -15.82 30.44 8.89
N SER A 106 -14.53 30.75 8.83
CA SER A 106 -13.54 30.24 9.79
C SER A 106 -13.61 31.01 11.11
N ALA A 107 -13.75 30.33 12.25
CA ALA A 107 -13.63 31.00 13.53
C ALA A 107 -12.19 31.51 13.75
N ALA A 108 -12.07 32.65 14.43
CA ALA A 108 -10.77 33.27 14.67
C ALA A 108 -9.86 32.30 15.45
N GLY A 109 -8.74 31.91 14.83
CA GLY A 109 -7.72 31.08 15.47
C GLY A 109 -7.80 29.58 15.15
N GLU A 110 -8.81 29.11 14.42
CA GLU A 110 -8.85 27.72 13.95
C GLU A 110 -7.76 27.46 12.90
N ILE A 111 -7.03 26.36 13.07
CA ILE A 111 -6.05 25.83 12.13
C ILE A 111 -6.72 24.67 11.40
N HIS A 112 -6.77 24.76 10.09
CA HIS A 112 -7.48 23.81 9.24
C HIS A 112 -6.54 22.74 8.68
N MET A 113 -5.26 23.08 8.54
CA MET A 113 -4.28 22.26 7.84
C MET A 113 -2.94 22.25 8.56
N LEU A 114 -2.30 21.09 8.58
CA LEU A 114 -0.90 20.92 8.94
C LEU A 114 -0.09 20.81 7.65
N VAL A 115 0.93 21.64 7.52
CA VAL A 115 1.80 21.73 6.34
C VAL A 115 3.17 21.17 6.69
N ASP A 116 3.53 20.07 6.03
CA ASP A 116 4.81 19.40 6.19
C ASP A 116 5.63 19.58 4.91
N VAL A 117 6.70 20.36 5.02
CA VAL A 117 7.60 20.70 3.92
C VAL A 117 8.87 19.89 4.11
N PRO A 118 9.06 18.79 3.35
CA PRO A 118 10.21 17.94 3.56
C PRO A 118 11.50 18.63 3.13
N ARG A 119 12.59 18.30 3.82
CA ARG A 119 13.93 18.72 3.40
C ARG A 119 14.38 17.92 2.19
N LEU A 120 14.80 18.62 1.15
CA LEU A 120 15.51 18.03 0.02
C LEU A 120 16.95 17.72 0.41
N ARG A 121 17.40 16.51 0.10
CA ARG A 121 18.82 16.14 0.16
C ARG A 121 19.52 16.64 -1.11
N ALA A 122 20.82 16.92 -1.01
CA ALA A 122 21.64 17.32 -2.17
C ALA A 122 21.78 16.20 -3.23
N THR A 123 21.38 14.98 -2.89
CA THR A 123 21.41 13.80 -3.75
C THR A 123 20.10 13.63 -4.53
N SER A 124 20.20 12.96 -5.68
CA SER A 124 19.06 12.59 -6.52
C SER A 124 19.19 11.12 -6.95
N TYR A 125 18.09 10.48 -7.35
CA TYR A 125 18.13 9.19 -8.04
C TYR A 125 17.65 9.34 -9.49
N VAL A 126 17.95 8.34 -10.33
CA VAL A 126 17.60 8.36 -11.75
C VAL A 126 16.75 7.15 -12.09
N VAL A 127 15.61 7.37 -12.74
CA VAL A 127 14.79 6.31 -13.33
C VAL A 127 14.48 6.68 -14.76
N ASN A 128 14.70 5.77 -15.70
CA ASN A 128 14.43 5.99 -17.13
C ASN A 128 15.01 7.32 -17.66
N ARG A 129 16.24 7.66 -17.24
CA ARG A 129 16.98 8.90 -17.57
C ARG A 129 16.40 10.19 -16.98
N LEU A 130 15.31 10.12 -16.22
CA LEU A 130 14.76 11.24 -15.47
C LEU A 130 15.38 11.28 -14.07
N ARG A 131 15.74 12.48 -13.61
CA ARG A 131 16.34 12.70 -12.29
C ARG A 131 15.28 13.16 -11.32
N TYR A 132 15.22 12.51 -10.16
CA TYR A 132 14.22 12.76 -9.13
C TYR A 132 14.89 13.25 -7.84
N PRO A 133 14.31 14.25 -7.15
CA PRO A 133 14.81 14.73 -5.88
C PRO A 133 14.64 13.67 -4.78
N VAL A 134 15.48 13.77 -3.74
CA VAL A 134 15.43 12.89 -2.57
C VAL A 134 14.99 13.70 -1.37
N THR A 135 13.94 13.24 -0.71
CA THR A 135 13.47 13.86 0.53
C THR A 135 14.11 13.17 1.74
N GLU A 136 13.98 13.78 2.92
CA GLU A 136 14.43 13.16 4.17
C GLU A 136 13.69 11.86 4.52
N TYR A 137 12.51 11.63 3.93
CA TYR A 137 11.69 10.42 4.09
C TYR A 137 12.14 9.23 3.24
N MET A 138 13.11 9.43 2.35
CA MET A 138 13.60 8.39 1.46
C MET A 138 14.92 7.79 1.95
N THR A 139 15.07 6.48 1.76
CA THR A 139 16.34 5.76 1.93
C THR A 139 16.82 5.31 0.56
N LEU A 140 17.95 5.87 0.10
CA LEU A 140 18.59 5.46 -1.14
C LEU A 140 19.37 4.18 -0.92
N TYR A 141 19.19 3.21 -1.82
CA TYR A 141 19.93 1.95 -1.86
C TYR A 141 20.00 1.22 -0.51
N PRO A 142 18.86 0.92 0.15
CA PRO A 142 18.89 0.09 1.36
C PRO A 142 19.57 -1.25 1.04
N PRO A 143 20.67 -1.64 1.71
CA PRO A 143 21.52 -2.75 1.25
C PRO A 143 20.78 -4.07 1.04
N ALA A 144 19.90 -4.45 1.97
CA ALA A 144 19.12 -5.68 1.87
C ALA A 144 18.12 -5.65 0.71
N LEU A 145 17.50 -4.49 0.45
CA LEU A 145 16.57 -4.31 -0.67
C LEU A 145 17.31 -4.31 -2.02
N VAL A 146 18.50 -3.71 -2.08
CA VAL A 146 19.37 -3.75 -3.27
C VAL A 146 19.77 -5.19 -3.59
N LEU A 147 20.18 -5.94 -2.57
CA LEU A 147 20.55 -7.34 -2.72
C LEU A 147 19.37 -8.16 -3.27
N PHE A 148 18.20 -8.02 -2.64
CA PHE A 148 16.96 -8.66 -3.11
C PHE A 148 16.64 -8.36 -4.58
N TRP A 149 16.65 -7.09 -4.96
CA TRP A 149 16.33 -6.70 -6.34
C TRP A 149 17.37 -7.18 -7.35
N LYS A 150 18.65 -7.13 -6.99
CA LYS A 150 19.74 -7.65 -7.82
C LYS A 150 19.59 -9.15 -8.06
N ASP A 151 19.26 -9.90 -7.01
CA ASP A 151 19.10 -11.35 -7.10
C ASP A 151 17.88 -11.73 -7.96
N LEU A 152 16.75 -11.03 -7.83
CA LEU A 152 15.60 -11.25 -8.72
C LEU A 152 15.92 -11.01 -10.20
N ARG A 153 16.73 -9.99 -10.52
CA ARG A 153 17.15 -9.69 -11.89
C ARG A 153 18.14 -10.72 -12.44
N ALA A 154 19.00 -11.26 -11.58
CA ALA A 154 19.99 -12.27 -11.96
C ALA A 154 19.39 -13.69 -12.05
N ASP A 155 18.28 -13.95 -11.36
CA ASP A 155 17.65 -15.26 -11.32
C ASP A 155 17.11 -15.70 -12.68
N GLN A 156 17.58 -16.86 -13.14
CA GLN A 156 17.19 -17.53 -14.39
C GLN A 156 16.38 -18.80 -14.16
N THR A 157 15.90 -19.03 -12.93
CA THR A 157 15.22 -20.26 -12.55
C THR A 157 13.94 -20.43 -13.37
N VAL A 158 13.75 -21.59 -14.00
CA VAL A 158 12.49 -21.87 -14.71
C VAL A 158 11.37 -21.93 -13.68
N VAL A 159 10.37 -21.08 -13.82
CA VAL A 159 9.29 -20.97 -12.84
C VAL A 159 8.15 -21.90 -13.24
N GLU A 160 8.21 -23.12 -12.73
CA GLU A 160 7.20 -24.15 -12.96
C GLU A 160 6.23 -24.27 -11.78
N ALA A 161 5.04 -24.78 -12.05
CA ALA A 161 4.07 -25.11 -11.02
C ALA A 161 4.65 -26.11 -10.01
N ASN A 162 4.36 -25.90 -8.73
CA ASN A 162 4.83 -26.69 -7.59
C ASN A 162 6.34 -26.60 -7.30
N ALA A 163 7.07 -25.69 -7.96
CA ALA A 163 8.45 -25.41 -7.63
C ALA A 163 8.58 -24.42 -6.45
N VAL A 164 9.79 -24.29 -5.91
CA VAL A 164 10.15 -23.21 -4.99
C VAL A 164 11.24 -22.37 -5.67
N VAL A 165 11.02 -21.07 -5.73
CA VAL A 165 12.08 -20.11 -6.01
C VAL A 165 12.72 -19.74 -4.69
N GLU A 166 14.01 -20.05 -4.56
CA GLU A 166 14.81 -19.78 -3.37
C GLU A 166 15.81 -18.67 -3.68
N LEU A 167 15.78 -17.61 -2.88
CA LEU A 167 16.75 -16.53 -2.95
C LEU A 167 18.11 -17.01 -2.41
N PRO A 168 19.23 -16.43 -2.89
CA PRO A 168 20.55 -16.72 -2.36
C PRO A 168 20.64 -16.56 -0.83
N GLU A 169 21.60 -17.26 -0.23
CA GLU A 169 21.86 -17.17 1.21
C GLU A 169 22.10 -15.70 1.63
N GLY A 170 21.41 -15.27 2.68
CA GLY A 170 21.46 -13.89 3.19
C GLY A 170 20.50 -12.92 2.49
N THR A 171 19.81 -13.34 1.43
CA THR A 171 18.81 -12.54 0.72
C THR A 171 17.40 -12.88 1.18
N TYR A 172 16.61 -11.84 1.47
CA TYR A 172 15.23 -11.98 1.94
C TYR A 172 14.28 -11.17 1.08
N LEU A 173 13.02 -11.59 1.02
CA LEU A 173 11.96 -10.91 0.28
C LEU A 173 11.83 -9.46 0.78
N LEU A 174 11.94 -8.49 -0.15
CA LEU A 174 12.01 -7.05 0.15
C LEU A 174 13.11 -6.64 1.14
N GLY A 175 14.10 -7.50 1.41
CA GLY A 175 15.13 -7.28 2.42
C GLY A 175 14.70 -7.53 3.86
N TYR A 176 13.52 -8.13 4.11
CA TYR A 176 13.03 -8.40 5.47
C TYR A 176 13.07 -9.90 5.80
N PRO A 177 13.87 -10.32 6.80
CA PRO A 177 13.96 -11.73 7.21
C PRO A 177 12.61 -12.36 7.59
N ALA A 178 11.69 -11.57 8.15
CA ALA A 178 10.36 -12.03 8.54
C ALA A 178 9.48 -12.49 7.36
N LEU A 179 9.78 -12.04 6.13
CA LEU A 179 9.09 -12.48 4.93
C LEU A 179 9.67 -13.79 4.37
N GLY A 180 10.85 -14.20 4.83
CA GLY A 180 11.56 -15.37 4.35
C GLY A 180 12.32 -15.14 3.04
N SER A 181 12.93 -16.21 2.54
CA SER A 181 13.76 -16.21 1.32
C SER A 181 13.22 -17.13 0.22
N LYS A 182 12.05 -17.76 0.42
CA LYS A 182 11.50 -18.77 -0.48
C LYS A 182 10.09 -18.41 -0.91
N VAL A 183 9.77 -18.66 -2.19
CA VAL A 183 8.44 -18.49 -2.77
C VAL A 183 7.99 -19.80 -3.39
N TYR A 184 6.96 -20.43 -2.82
CA TYR A 184 6.30 -21.56 -3.46
C TYR A 184 5.47 -21.09 -4.66
N ILE A 185 5.71 -21.70 -5.81
CA ILE A 185 5.05 -21.36 -7.07
C ILE A 185 3.83 -22.24 -7.20
N ARG A 186 2.68 -21.65 -6.87
CA ARG A 186 1.41 -22.38 -6.99
C ARG A 186 1.13 -22.74 -8.46
N PRO A 187 0.49 -23.88 -8.73
CA PRO A 187 -0.05 -24.22 -10.05
C PRO A 187 -0.89 -23.12 -10.69
N CYS A 188 -1.61 -22.32 -9.90
CA CYS A 188 -2.40 -21.23 -10.42
C CYS A 188 -1.59 -19.98 -10.80
N TYR A 189 -0.35 -19.81 -10.32
CA TYR A 189 0.43 -18.58 -10.55
C TYR A 189 0.77 -18.34 -12.02
N PRO A 190 1.41 -19.29 -12.77
CA PRO A 190 1.71 -19.07 -14.17
C PRO A 190 0.48 -18.78 -15.06
N PRO A 191 -0.61 -19.57 -15.03
CA PRO A 191 -1.78 -19.28 -15.86
C PRO A 191 -2.51 -18.00 -15.43
N LEU A 192 -2.58 -17.70 -14.13
CA LEU A 192 -3.17 -16.45 -13.65
C LEU A 192 -2.37 -15.23 -14.13
N TRP A 193 -1.04 -15.30 -14.05
CA TRP A 193 -0.19 -14.22 -14.53
C TRP A 193 -0.28 -14.03 -16.04
N LYS A 194 -0.33 -15.11 -16.82
CA LYS A 194 -0.57 -15.01 -18.27
C LYS A 194 -1.83 -14.20 -18.59
N LEU A 195 -2.93 -14.48 -17.90
CA LEU A 195 -4.18 -13.71 -18.06
C LEU A 195 -4.03 -12.26 -17.61
N CYS A 196 -3.35 -12.02 -16.49
CA CYS A 196 -3.08 -10.67 -15.99
C CYS A 196 -2.21 -9.86 -16.95
N TRP A 197 -1.23 -10.51 -17.58
CA TRP A 197 -0.31 -9.86 -18.51
C TRP A 197 -1.03 -9.26 -19.72
N GLU A 198 -1.98 -10.01 -20.30
CA GLU A 198 -2.79 -9.54 -21.42
C GLU A 198 -3.62 -8.31 -21.03
N ILE A 199 -4.22 -8.33 -19.84
CA ILE A 199 -5.10 -7.25 -19.36
C ILE A 199 -4.31 -5.99 -19.00
N ILE A 200 -3.21 -6.13 -18.26
CA ILE A 200 -2.44 -4.97 -17.79
C ILE A 200 -1.79 -4.20 -18.94
N HIS A 201 -1.69 -4.83 -20.12
CA HIS A 201 -1.23 -4.22 -21.36
C HIS A 201 -2.36 -3.71 -22.26
N ASP A 202 -3.63 -3.88 -21.88
CA ASP A 202 -4.74 -3.26 -22.60
C ASP A 202 -4.68 -1.73 -22.41
N PRO A 203 -4.49 -0.95 -23.48
CA PRO A 203 -4.43 0.52 -23.39
C PRO A 203 -5.73 1.15 -22.85
N LYS A 204 -6.86 0.43 -22.86
CA LYS A 204 -8.15 0.93 -22.35
C LYS A 204 -8.34 0.70 -20.85
N SER A 205 -7.66 -0.29 -20.27
CA SER A 205 -7.85 -0.74 -18.88
C SER A 205 -6.57 -1.37 -18.30
N PRO A 206 -5.48 -0.59 -18.12
CA PRO A 206 -4.19 -1.10 -17.62
C PRO A 206 -4.19 -1.30 -16.09
N HIS A 207 -5.31 -1.75 -15.53
CA HIS A 207 -5.55 -1.84 -14.11
C HIS A 207 -6.20 -3.18 -13.74
N LEU A 208 -5.64 -3.83 -12.72
CA LEU A 208 -6.04 -5.16 -12.26
C LEU A 208 -6.29 -5.19 -10.76
N VAL A 209 -7.27 -5.98 -10.36
CA VAL A 209 -7.50 -6.35 -8.97
C VAL A 209 -7.50 -7.86 -8.82
N ILE A 210 -6.63 -8.38 -7.97
CA ILE A 210 -6.55 -9.78 -7.59
C ILE A 210 -7.13 -9.94 -6.19
N LEU A 211 -8.30 -10.59 -6.14
CA LEU A 211 -9.05 -10.84 -4.92
C LEU A 211 -8.78 -12.25 -4.39
N GLY A 212 -8.98 -12.45 -3.09
CA GLY A 212 -8.92 -13.76 -2.48
C GLY A 212 -8.95 -13.70 -0.97
N ASN A 213 -9.20 -14.83 -0.33
CA ASN A 213 -9.29 -14.92 1.14
C ASN A 213 -7.99 -14.44 1.81
N PRO A 214 -8.05 -13.84 3.02
CA PRO A 214 -6.86 -13.62 3.83
C PRO A 214 -6.06 -14.93 3.98
N GLY A 215 -4.73 -14.84 3.86
CA GLY A 215 -3.86 -16.02 4.00
C GLY A 215 -3.73 -16.94 2.77
N ILE A 216 -4.37 -16.61 1.63
CA ILE A 216 -4.34 -17.45 0.42
C ILE A 216 -3.04 -17.36 -0.42
N GLY A 217 -2.14 -16.45 -0.06
CA GLY A 217 -0.86 -16.24 -0.77
C GLY A 217 -0.87 -15.13 -1.83
N LYS A 218 -1.69 -14.08 -1.67
CA LYS A 218 -1.68 -12.92 -2.58
C LYS A 218 -0.35 -12.16 -2.55
N THR A 219 0.20 -11.89 -1.37
CA THR A 219 1.52 -11.25 -1.22
C THR A 219 2.63 -12.03 -1.94
N PHE A 220 2.64 -13.36 -1.80
CA PHE A 220 3.60 -14.23 -2.52
C PHE A 220 3.39 -14.23 -4.03
N PHE A 221 2.14 -14.07 -4.51
CA PHE A 221 1.88 -13.83 -5.93
C PHE A 221 2.45 -12.48 -6.38
N GLY A 222 2.40 -11.45 -5.53
CA GLY A 222 3.08 -10.17 -5.76
C GLY A 222 4.59 -10.32 -5.93
N PHE A 223 5.24 -11.15 -5.11
CA PHE A 223 6.67 -11.48 -5.27
C PHE A 223 6.96 -12.28 -6.52
N PHE A 224 6.08 -13.22 -6.89
CA PHE A 224 6.18 -13.92 -8.17
C PHE A 224 6.08 -12.95 -9.36
N ILE A 225 5.14 -11.99 -9.35
CA ILE A 225 5.06 -10.94 -10.38
C ILE A 225 6.33 -10.09 -10.38
N LEU A 226 6.83 -9.72 -9.20
CA LEU A 226 8.03 -8.91 -9.06
C LEU A 226 9.26 -9.60 -9.69
N LEU A 227 9.41 -10.92 -9.50
CA LEU A 227 10.42 -11.74 -10.17
C LEU A 227 10.30 -11.66 -11.70
N GLN A 228 9.08 -11.82 -12.26
CA GLN A 228 8.86 -11.73 -13.70
C GLN A 228 9.24 -10.35 -14.26
N LEU A 229 8.80 -9.28 -13.58
CA LEU A 229 9.10 -7.90 -13.97
C LEU A 229 10.58 -7.54 -13.83
N ALA A 230 11.27 -8.09 -12.82
CA ALA A 230 12.71 -7.94 -12.64
C ALA A 230 13.49 -8.51 -13.83
N ARG A 231 13.16 -9.73 -14.26
CA ARG A 231 13.79 -10.40 -15.40
C ARG A 231 13.58 -9.66 -16.72
N GLU A 232 12.43 -8.99 -16.87
CA GLU A 232 12.15 -8.13 -18.02
C GLU A 232 12.69 -6.69 -17.87
N ASN A 233 13.46 -6.41 -16.81
CA ASN A 233 14.04 -5.11 -16.50
C ASN A 233 13.00 -3.97 -16.49
N LYS A 234 11.81 -4.22 -15.94
CA LYS A 234 10.75 -3.20 -15.81
C LYS A 234 11.01 -2.30 -14.59
N THR A 235 10.49 -1.07 -14.66
CA THR A 235 10.36 -0.18 -13.50
C THR A 235 9.15 -0.61 -12.67
N VAL A 236 9.38 -0.94 -11.40
CA VAL A 236 8.32 -1.36 -10.46
C VAL A 236 8.34 -0.45 -9.24
N VAL A 237 7.16 -0.02 -8.80
CA VAL A 237 6.92 0.48 -7.44
C VAL A 237 6.08 -0.55 -6.72
N TYR A 238 6.58 -1.09 -5.61
CA TYR A 238 5.83 -2.01 -4.76
C TYR A 238 5.36 -1.25 -3.51
N GLU A 239 4.06 -1.20 -3.24
CA GLU A 239 3.50 -0.63 -2.00
C GLU A 239 3.06 -1.74 -1.04
N SER A 240 3.58 -1.68 0.18
CA SER A 240 3.11 -2.54 1.27
C SER A 240 2.15 -1.78 2.17
N GLY A 241 0.88 -2.19 2.19
CA GLY A 241 -0.11 -1.66 3.12
C GLY A 241 0.19 -2.02 4.58
N MET A 242 0.92 -3.12 4.82
CA MET A 242 1.32 -3.54 6.17
C MET A 242 2.41 -2.64 6.76
N TRP A 243 3.40 -2.26 5.95
CA TRP A 243 4.53 -1.43 6.37
C TRP A 243 4.33 0.06 6.06
N MET A 244 3.27 0.41 5.33
CA MET A 244 2.95 1.78 4.92
C MET A 244 4.11 2.48 4.19
N CYS A 245 4.77 1.74 3.30
CA CYS A 245 5.91 2.21 2.53
C CYS A 245 5.84 1.75 1.07
N ARG A 246 6.63 2.41 0.22
CA ARG A 246 6.84 2.09 -1.18
C ARG A 246 8.31 1.75 -1.44
N TYR A 247 8.52 0.80 -2.33
CA TYR A 247 9.84 0.41 -2.82
C TYR A 247 9.90 0.65 -4.33
N LEU A 248 10.75 1.58 -4.76
CA LEU A 248 11.08 1.80 -6.15
C LEU A 248 12.21 0.88 -6.57
N LEU A 249 11.98 0.08 -7.61
CA LEU A 249 12.85 -0.98 -8.10
C LEU A 249 12.98 -0.83 -9.62
N SER A 250 14.10 -0.30 -10.11
CA SER A 250 14.25 0.03 -11.53
C SER A 250 15.70 0.02 -11.99
N GLY A 251 16.10 -1.00 -12.75
CA GLY A 251 17.51 -1.19 -13.07
C GLY A 251 18.33 -1.25 -11.79
N ASP A 252 19.41 -0.47 -11.70
CA ASP A 252 20.24 -0.39 -10.49
C ASP A 252 19.68 0.59 -9.44
N THR A 253 18.63 1.35 -9.77
CA THR A 253 17.99 2.30 -8.86
C THR A 253 17.03 1.57 -7.92
N VAL A 254 17.36 1.59 -6.63
CA VAL A 254 16.57 1.00 -5.55
C VAL A 254 16.39 2.05 -4.46
N VAL A 255 15.14 2.41 -4.17
CA VAL A 255 14.80 3.46 -3.19
C VAL A 255 13.61 3.03 -2.36
N GLU A 256 13.70 3.19 -1.05
CA GLU A 256 12.57 3.07 -0.14
C GLU A 256 12.02 4.46 0.18
N GLY A 257 10.70 4.60 0.21
CA GLY A 257 9.99 5.82 0.56
C GLY A 257 8.65 5.52 1.21
N THR A 258 7.89 6.55 1.56
CA THR A 258 6.55 6.41 2.14
C THR A 258 5.48 6.21 1.06
N GLN A 259 4.22 6.04 1.46
CA GLN A 259 3.06 5.99 0.56
C GLN A 259 2.78 7.30 -0.21
N ASP A 260 3.54 8.36 0.05
CA ASP A 260 3.39 9.65 -0.64
C ASP A 260 4.51 9.90 -1.63
N ASP A 261 5.55 9.07 -1.60
CA ASP A 261 6.72 9.21 -2.45
C ASP A 261 6.49 8.56 -3.83
N PHE A 262 7.37 8.87 -4.78
CA PHE A 262 7.39 8.35 -6.15
C PHE A 262 6.22 8.79 -7.05
N PHE A 263 5.51 9.88 -6.72
CA PHE A 263 4.37 10.38 -7.50
C PHE A 263 4.68 10.55 -9.00
N GLU A 264 5.84 11.10 -9.34
CA GLU A 264 6.21 11.30 -10.75
C GLU A 264 6.56 10.00 -11.48
N VAL A 265 7.19 9.05 -10.79
CA VAL A 265 7.51 7.73 -11.33
C VAL A 265 6.21 6.94 -11.57
N LEU A 266 5.26 7.03 -10.65
CA LEU A 266 3.93 6.43 -10.77
C LEU A 266 3.07 7.09 -11.85
N ASN A 267 3.35 8.33 -12.23
CA ASN A 267 2.70 8.98 -13.37
C ASN A 267 3.31 8.66 -14.73
N GLN A 268 4.26 7.71 -14.80
CA GLN A 268 4.75 7.17 -16.07
C GLN A 268 3.95 5.90 -16.45
N PRO A 269 3.39 5.80 -17.67
CA PRO A 269 2.62 4.63 -18.10
C PRO A 269 3.48 3.37 -18.30
N THR A 270 4.80 3.52 -18.29
CA THR A 270 5.77 2.41 -18.35
C THR A 270 6.02 1.76 -16.99
N THR A 271 5.66 2.43 -15.88
CA THR A 271 5.83 1.93 -14.52
C THR A 271 4.77 0.90 -14.17
N TYR A 272 5.19 -0.18 -13.51
CA TYR A 272 4.29 -1.14 -12.86
C TYR A 272 4.14 -0.77 -11.39
N TYR A 273 2.92 -0.75 -10.91
CA TYR A 273 2.60 -0.41 -9.53
C TYR A 273 1.87 -1.59 -8.87
N ILE A 274 2.60 -2.36 -8.06
CA ILE A 274 2.06 -3.50 -7.31
C ILE A 274 1.67 -3.00 -5.93
N VAL A 275 0.42 -3.22 -5.54
CA VAL A 275 -0.14 -2.64 -4.32
C VAL A 275 -0.70 -3.76 -3.45
N ASP A 276 -0.11 -3.98 -2.29
CA ASP A 276 -0.49 -5.08 -1.40
C ASP A 276 -1.28 -4.57 -0.20
N GLY A 277 -2.60 -4.80 -0.22
CA GLY A 277 -3.48 -4.61 0.93
C GLY A 277 -3.96 -3.18 1.21
N VAL A 278 -3.69 -2.22 0.33
CA VAL A 278 -4.11 -0.81 0.49
C VAL A 278 -4.72 -0.24 -0.80
N THR A 279 -5.63 0.72 -0.66
CA THR A 279 -6.29 1.37 -1.80
C THR A 279 -5.32 2.33 -2.51
N PRO A 280 -4.97 2.10 -3.78
CA PRO A 280 -4.06 2.99 -4.48
C PRO A 280 -4.74 4.27 -4.95
N PRO A 281 -4.03 5.41 -4.95
CA PRO A 281 -4.44 6.59 -5.70
C PRO A 281 -4.46 6.31 -7.21
N LYS A 282 -5.20 7.14 -7.96
CA LYS A 282 -5.18 7.08 -9.42
C LYS A 282 -3.85 7.59 -9.96
N PHE A 283 -3.16 6.74 -10.71
CA PHE A 283 -1.90 7.01 -11.39
C PHE A 283 -1.96 6.53 -12.84
N GLN A 284 -1.04 7.01 -13.68
CA GLN A 284 -0.92 6.53 -15.08
C GLN A 284 -0.19 5.19 -15.20
N ALA A 285 0.51 4.75 -14.15
CA ALA A 285 1.15 3.44 -14.08
C ALA A 285 0.16 2.29 -14.32
N LYS A 286 0.72 1.12 -14.66
CA LYS A 286 0.03 -0.15 -14.70
C LYS A 286 -0.20 -0.66 -13.27
N ILE A 287 -1.42 -0.59 -12.78
CA ILE A 287 -1.72 -0.86 -11.36
C ILE A 287 -2.22 -2.29 -11.16
N ILE A 288 -1.57 -3.05 -10.28
CA ILE A 288 -1.96 -4.40 -9.86
C ILE A 288 -2.24 -4.36 -8.37
N LEU A 289 -3.53 -4.33 -8.01
CA LEU A 289 -3.98 -4.36 -6.62
C LEU A 289 -4.18 -5.79 -6.12
N LEU A 290 -3.45 -6.17 -5.08
CA LEU A 290 -3.59 -7.44 -4.37
C LEU A 290 -4.35 -7.16 -3.07
N THR A 291 -5.58 -7.66 -2.95
CA THR A 291 -6.38 -7.36 -1.74
C THR A 291 -7.40 -8.43 -1.42
N GLN A 292 -7.91 -8.40 -0.19
CA GLN A 292 -9.02 -9.25 0.23
C GLN A 292 -10.32 -8.80 -0.44
N SER A 293 -11.31 -9.69 -0.50
CA SER A 293 -12.61 -9.42 -1.16
C SER A 293 -13.46 -8.32 -0.50
N LYS A 294 -12.99 -7.66 0.57
CA LYS A 294 -13.68 -6.56 1.24
C LYS A 294 -13.78 -5.34 0.31
N CYS A 295 -15.01 -4.94 0.00
CA CYS A 295 -15.33 -3.85 -0.92
C CYS A 295 -14.65 -2.52 -0.57
N GLU A 296 -14.45 -2.21 0.71
CA GLU A 296 -13.84 -0.97 1.18
C GLU A 296 -12.51 -0.62 0.49
N VAL A 297 -11.69 -1.63 0.19
CA VAL A 297 -10.37 -1.41 -0.41
C VAL A 297 -10.44 -1.30 -1.94
N TRP A 298 -11.19 -2.16 -2.60
CA TRP A 298 -11.16 -2.25 -4.08
C TRP A 298 -12.32 -1.52 -4.78
N CYS A 299 -13.47 -1.32 -4.14
CA CYS A 299 -14.62 -0.65 -4.76
C CYS A 299 -14.34 0.81 -5.17
N PRO A 300 -13.57 1.61 -4.39
CA PRO A 300 -13.16 2.93 -4.86
C PRO A 300 -12.31 2.84 -6.14
N PHE A 301 -11.48 1.81 -6.24
CA PHE A 301 -10.60 1.57 -7.38
C PHE A 301 -11.37 1.11 -8.64
N TYR A 302 -12.53 0.47 -8.48
CA TYR A 302 -13.38 0.04 -9.59
C TYR A 302 -13.84 1.18 -10.51
N ARG A 303 -13.93 2.40 -9.97
CA ARG A 303 -14.27 3.61 -10.75
C ARG A 303 -13.22 3.94 -11.83
N TYR A 304 -12.06 3.28 -11.83
CA TYR A 304 -10.96 3.53 -12.75
C TYR A 304 -10.90 2.56 -13.95
N LYS A 305 -11.97 1.80 -14.25
CA LYS A 305 -11.97 0.77 -15.30
C LYS A 305 -10.85 -0.24 -15.05
N CYS A 306 -11.09 -1.13 -14.09
CA CYS A 306 -10.18 -2.22 -13.78
C CYS A 306 -10.86 -3.58 -13.95
N GLU A 307 -10.07 -4.58 -14.32
CA GLU A 307 -10.50 -5.97 -14.39
C GLU A 307 -10.25 -6.69 -13.07
N ARG A 308 -11.12 -7.65 -12.73
CA ARG A 308 -11.03 -8.42 -11.48
C ARG A 308 -10.71 -9.87 -11.77
N ARG A 309 -9.81 -10.47 -10.99
CA ARG A 309 -9.57 -11.91 -10.96
C ARG A 309 -9.56 -12.40 -9.52
N TYR A 310 -9.91 -13.68 -9.33
CA TYR A 310 -9.98 -14.31 -8.03
C TYR A 310 -8.92 -15.40 -7.93
N MET A 311 -8.12 -15.36 -6.87
CA MET A 311 -7.16 -16.41 -6.58
C MET A 311 -7.89 -17.61 -5.95
N PRO A 312 -7.73 -18.82 -6.50
CA PRO A 312 -8.42 -20.00 -5.99
C PRO A 312 -7.85 -20.41 -4.62
N VAL A 313 -8.69 -21.14 -3.85
CA VAL A 313 -8.24 -21.83 -2.64
C VAL A 313 -7.21 -22.91 -2.97
N TRP A 314 -6.38 -23.29 -2.00
CA TRP A 314 -5.39 -24.34 -2.21
C TRP A 314 -6.04 -25.72 -2.19
N THR A 315 -5.64 -26.57 -3.11
CA THR A 315 -5.94 -28.01 -3.08
C THR A 315 -5.10 -28.71 -2.01
N TRP A 316 -5.52 -29.92 -1.62
CA TRP A 316 -4.71 -30.75 -0.72
C TRP A 316 -3.33 -31.07 -1.31
N ASP A 317 -3.25 -31.31 -2.62
CA ASP A 317 -1.99 -31.60 -3.31
C ASP A 317 -1.04 -30.39 -3.26
N GLU A 318 -1.55 -29.17 -3.46
CA GLU A 318 -0.77 -27.93 -3.28
C GLU A 318 -0.26 -27.79 -1.84
N ILE A 319 -1.11 -28.03 -0.84
CA ILE A 319 -0.74 -27.91 0.57
C ILE A 319 0.32 -28.94 0.95
N SER A 320 0.10 -30.22 0.61
CA SER A 320 1.02 -31.31 0.95
C SER A 320 2.36 -31.17 0.23
N THR A 321 2.38 -30.64 -0.99
CA THR A 321 3.62 -30.36 -1.72
C THR A 321 4.37 -29.19 -1.10
N CYS A 322 3.70 -28.08 -0.82
CA CYS A 322 4.31 -26.93 -0.14
C CYS A 322 4.82 -27.29 1.26
N HIS A 323 4.08 -28.10 2.01
CA HIS A 323 4.51 -28.63 3.31
C HIS A 323 5.87 -29.35 3.20
N LYS A 324 5.98 -30.32 2.29
CA LYS A 324 7.24 -31.07 2.09
C LYS A 324 8.42 -30.17 1.75
N LEU A 325 8.17 -29.10 1.00
CA LEU A 325 9.22 -28.21 0.50
C LEU A 325 9.61 -27.10 1.49
N LEU A 326 8.64 -26.55 2.24
CA LEU A 326 8.82 -25.35 3.06
C LEU A 326 8.59 -25.54 4.55
N TYR A 327 7.92 -26.62 4.97
CA TYR A 327 7.59 -26.91 6.36
C TYR A 327 7.90 -28.37 6.74
N PRO A 328 9.10 -28.91 6.41
CA PRO A 328 9.39 -30.34 6.58
C PRO A 328 9.29 -30.80 8.04
N ASP A 329 9.53 -29.90 9.00
CA ASP A 329 9.51 -30.20 10.43
C ASP A 329 8.09 -30.17 11.05
N LEU A 330 7.09 -29.70 10.31
CA LEU A 330 5.70 -29.68 10.78
C LEU A 330 5.09 -31.08 10.61
N ASP A 331 4.47 -31.64 11.66
CA ASP A 331 3.83 -32.96 11.56
C ASP A 331 2.67 -32.93 10.53
N MET A 332 2.72 -33.85 9.56
CA MET A 332 1.69 -34.01 8.53
C MET A 332 0.31 -34.29 9.11
N ASN A 333 0.20 -34.93 10.28
CA ASN A 333 -1.08 -35.13 10.95
C ASN A 333 -1.72 -33.80 11.38
N VAL A 334 -0.91 -32.87 11.90
CA VAL A 334 -1.37 -31.51 12.25
C VAL A 334 -1.82 -30.77 11.00
N VAL A 335 -1.06 -30.85 9.90
CA VAL A 335 -1.42 -30.24 8.61
C VAL A 335 -2.74 -30.80 8.08
N THR A 336 -2.91 -32.12 8.17
CA THR A 336 -4.14 -32.81 7.73
C THR A 336 -5.34 -32.36 8.54
N ASP A 337 -5.22 -32.26 9.87
CA ASP A 337 -6.28 -31.77 10.74
C ASP A 337 -6.62 -30.30 10.43
N CYS A 338 -5.60 -29.44 10.33
CA CYS A 338 -5.81 -28.03 10.01
C CYS A 338 -6.48 -27.86 8.64
N PHE A 339 -6.12 -28.66 7.63
CA PHE A 339 -6.78 -28.61 6.31
C PHE A 339 -8.24 -29.03 6.38
N ARG A 340 -8.60 -30.04 7.18
CA ARG A 340 -10.01 -30.41 7.39
C ARG A 340 -10.82 -29.29 8.02
N ARG A 341 -10.22 -28.53 8.93
CA ARG A 341 -10.87 -27.42 9.66
C ARG A 341 -10.96 -26.15 8.84
N TRP A 342 -9.86 -25.75 8.20
CA TRP A 342 -9.70 -24.45 7.54
C TRP A 342 -9.84 -24.51 6.02
N GLY A 343 -9.92 -25.71 5.45
CA GLY A 343 -9.85 -25.93 4.01
C GLY A 343 -8.51 -25.48 3.43
N GLY A 344 -8.52 -25.04 2.18
CA GLY A 344 -7.34 -24.63 1.42
C GLY A 344 -6.76 -23.25 1.76
N ILE A 345 -6.63 -22.88 3.03
CA ILE A 345 -6.04 -21.59 3.46
C ILE A 345 -4.67 -21.84 4.14
N PRO A 346 -3.54 -21.77 3.40
CA PRO A 346 -2.22 -22.17 3.89
C PRO A 346 -1.76 -21.45 5.15
N GLN A 347 -2.18 -20.21 5.34
CA GLN A 347 -1.80 -19.46 6.54
C GLN A 347 -2.25 -20.19 7.81
N TYR A 348 -3.46 -20.77 7.83
CA TYR A 348 -3.96 -21.53 8.97
C TYR A 348 -3.54 -23.00 8.94
N VAL A 349 -3.30 -23.56 7.75
CA VAL A 349 -2.92 -24.97 7.56
C VAL A 349 -1.43 -25.25 7.78
N LEU A 350 -0.56 -24.27 7.49
CA LEU A 350 0.89 -24.39 7.57
C LEU A 350 1.48 -23.39 8.56
N ALA A 351 1.42 -22.09 8.25
CA ALA A 351 2.14 -21.07 9.01
C ALA A 351 1.65 -20.93 10.48
N TYR A 352 0.35 -21.09 10.70
CA TYR A 352 -0.30 -21.00 12.02
C TYR A 352 -0.81 -22.35 12.52
N ALA A 353 -0.36 -23.45 11.95
CA ALA A 353 -0.80 -24.79 12.31
C ALA A 353 -0.65 -25.07 13.82
N LEU A 354 0.46 -24.61 14.41
CA LEU A 354 0.77 -24.79 15.84
C LEU A 354 0.42 -23.56 16.70
N ARG A 355 -0.40 -22.63 16.21
CA ARG A 355 -0.78 -21.40 16.93
C ARG A 355 -2.22 -21.47 17.42
N ASP A 356 -2.43 -21.95 18.64
CA ASP A 356 -3.76 -22.12 19.24
C ASP A 356 -4.64 -20.87 19.15
N THR A 357 -4.08 -19.68 19.38
CA THR A 357 -4.81 -18.40 19.30
C THR A 357 -5.37 -18.12 17.91
N HIS A 358 -4.68 -18.55 16.85
CA HIS A 358 -5.15 -18.39 15.48
C HIS A 358 -6.08 -19.51 15.08
N GLN A 359 -5.84 -20.73 15.59
CA GLN A 359 -6.74 -21.87 15.40
C GLN A 359 -8.12 -21.59 16.01
N ALA A 360 -8.20 -20.92 17.17
CA ALA A 360 -9.44 -20.56 17.87
C ALA A 360 -10.37 -19.58 17.10
N PHE A 361 -9.86 -18.92 16.05
CA PHE A 361 -10.68 -18.03 15.23
C PHE A 361 -11.78 -18.77 14.48
N LEU A 362 -11.60 -20.06 14.15
CA LEU A 362 -12.64 -20.84 13.49
C LEU A 362 -13.83 -21.07 14.43
N GLU A 363 -13.56 -21.47 15.67
CA GLU A 363 -14.58 -21.69 16.70
C GLU A 363 -15.31 -20.38 17.01
N THR A 364 -14.57 -19.27 17.08
CA THR A 364 -15.14 -17.93 17.23
C THR A 364 -16.10 -17.60 16.08
N ALA A 365 -15.69 -17.86 14.83
CA ALA A 365 -16.53 -17.62 13.66
C ALA A 365 -17.78 -18.52 13.68
N LEU A 366 -17.64 -19.81 13.97
CA LEU A 366 -18.74 -20.76 14.07
C LEU A 366 -19.76 -20.37 15.16
N GLY A 367 -19.29 -19.84 16.29
CA GLY A 367 -20.16 -19.36 17.37
C GLY A 367 -20.99 -18.13 16.99
N ILE A 368 -20.57 -17.34 16.00
CA ILE A 368 -21.28 -16.14 15.53
C ILE A 368 -22.21 -16.46 14.35
N VAL A 369 -21.87 -17.45 13.53
CA VAL A 369 -22.61 -17.77 12.30
C VAL A 369 -24.00 -18.33 12.62
N LYS A 370 -25.03 -17.73 12.01
CA LYS A 370 -26.40 -18.29 12.00
C LYS A 370 -26.50 -19.43 10.99
N CYS A 371 -25.93 -20.61 11.32
CA CYS A 371 -25.88 -21.76 10.41
C CYS A 371 -27.25 -22.15 9.82
N HIS A 372 -28.34 -21.92 10.57
CA HIS A 372 -29.70 -22.17 10.08
C HIS A 372 -30.07 -21.36 8.82
N TRP A 373 -29.48 -20.19 8.59
CA TRP A 373 -29.70 -19.38 7.39
C TRP A 373 -29.12 -20.07 6.15
N LEU A 374 -27.90 -20.60 6.28
CA LEU A 374 -27.23 -21.38 5.23
C LEU A 374 -28.00 -22.66 4.93
N THR A 375 -28.42 -23.40 5.96
CA THR A 375 -29.19 -24.63 5.75
C THR A 375 -30.56 -24.36 5.13
N ASN A 376 -31.21 -23.26 5.47
CA ASN A 376 -32.50 -22.88 4.87
C ASN A 376 -32.31 -22.46 3.41
N ALA A 377 -31.32 -21.62 3.12
CA ALA A 377 -31.01 -21.21 1.75
C ALA A 377 -30.66 -22.41 0.86
N VAL A 378 -29.91 -23.40 1.36
CA VAL A 378 -29.61 -24.63 0.62
C VAL A 378 -30.85 -25.49 0.41
N LYS A 379 -31.76 -25.57 1.39
CA LYS A 379 -33.05 -26.28 1.23
C LYS A 379 -33.96 -25.65 0.18
N GLU A 380 -33.83 -24.35 -0.06
CA GLU A 380 -34.58 -23.61 -1.07
C GLU A 380 -33.95 -23.68 -2.48
N LEU A 381 -32.76 -24.30 -2.62
CA LEU A 381 -32.22 -24.60 -3.93
C LEU A 381 -32.98 -25.81 -4.50
N ASP A 382 -33.82 -25.57 -5.51
CA ASP A 382 -34.35 -26.63 -6.39
C ASP A 382 -33.18 -27.20 -7.22
N ILE A 383 -32.56 -28.28 -6.71
CA ILE A 383 -31.52 -29.06 -7.38
C ILE A 383 -32.02 -30.48 -7.62
#